data_AF-A0A929DQI1-F1
#
_entry.id   AF-A0A929DQI1-F1
#
_cell.length_a   1.000
_cell.length_b   1.000
_cell.length_c   1.000
_cell.angle_alpha   90.00
_cell.angle_beta   90.00
_cell.angle_gamma   90.00
#
_symmetry.space_group_name_H-M   'P 1'
#
loop_
_entity.id
_entity.type
_entity.pdbx_description
1 polymer ?
#
loop_
_entity_poly.entity_id
_entity_poly.type
_entity_poly.pdbx_seq_one_letter_code
_entity_poly.pdbx_strand_id
1 'polypeptide(L)'
;PRVKEGQVLVDKGVKTAIDISDGLIADLSHICEASKVNAKVETERVPVYPPVRANFSDCLQLALHGGEDYELLFTASESTVDQVREALSCPVTVIGDIVEQSVNNRVTLVDNKGNVVPYEKDGWEHFKS
;
A
#
# COMPACT_ATOMS: atom_id res chain seq x y z
N PRO A 1 -9.35 -0.07 -13.48
CA PRO A 1 -10.04 -0.85 -12.44
C PRO A 1 -9.66 -2.35 -12.49
N ARG A 2 -9.28 -2.92 -11.35
CA ARG A 2 -8.71 -4.28 -11.17
C ARG A 2 -9.76 -5.34 -10.80
N VAL A 3 -10.85 -5.42 -11.57
CA VAL A 3 -12.04 -6.22 -11.21
C VAL A 3 -11.74 -7.73 -11.16
N LYS A 4 -11.03 -8.25 -12.17
CA LYS A 4 -10.72 -9.69 -12.24
C LYS A 4 -9.76 -10.09 -11.12
N GLU A 5 -8.77 -9.25 -10.88
CA GLU A 5 -7.79 -9.44 -9.81
C GLU A 5 -8.47 -9.44 -8.45
N GLY A 6 -9.41 -8.52 -8.20
CA GLY A 6 -10.21 -8.48 -6.98
C GLY A 6 -11.00 -9.78 -6.73
N GLN A 7 -11.60 -10.37 -7.78
CA GLN A 7 -12.28 -11.66 -7.64
C GLN A 7 -11.31 -12.79 -7.26
N VAL A 8 -10.11 -12.81 -7.87
CA VAL A 8 -9.08 -13.79 -7.53
C VAL A 8 -8.63 -13.63 -6.08
N LEU A 9 -8.50 -12.40 -5.56
CA LEU A 9 -8.16 -12.17 -4.14
C LEU A 9 -9.18 -12.84 -3.22
N VAL A 10 -10.48 -12.68 -3.50
CA VAL A 10 -11.56 -13.32 -2.74
C VAL A 10 -11.46 -14.85 -2.81
N ASP A 11 -11.26 -15.40 -4.00
CA ASP A 11 -11.16 -16.85 -4.22
C ASP A 11 -9.96 -17.48 -3.49
N LYS A 12 -8.88 -16.71 -3.31
CA LYS A 12 -7.70 -17.12 -2.52
C LYS A 12 -7.83 -16.86 -1.03
N GLY A 13 -8.93 -16.28 -0.57
CA GLY A 13 -9.23 -16.11 0.84
C GLY A 13 -8.73 -14.78 1.45
N VAL A 14 -8.34 -13.80 0.64
CA VAL A 14 -8.06 -12.43 1.10
C VAL A 14 -9.32 -11.84 1.73
N LYS A 15 -9.18 -11.21 2.90
CA LYS A 15 -10.31 -10.65 3.67
C LYS A 15 -10.35 -9.13 3.72
N THR A 16 -9.22 -8.49 3.43
CA THR A 16 -9.08 -7.04 3.54
C THR A 16 -8.36 -6.52 2.30
N ALA A 17 -9.04 -5.67 1.54
CA ALA A 17 -8.51 -5.00 0.37
C ALA A 17 -9.19 -3.63 0.19
N ILE A 18 -8.49 -2.71 -0.48
CA ILE A 18 -8.97 -1.40 -0.90
C ILE A 18 -8.31 -1.07 -2.25
N ASP A 19 -8.93 -0.24 -3.09
CA ASP A 19 -8.24 0.36 -4.22
C ASP A 19 -7.43 1.59 -3.79
N ILE A 20 -6.36 1.89 -4.53
CA ILE A 20 -5.56 3.10 -4.30
C ILE A 20 -6.14 4.23 -5.13
N SER A 21 -6.85 5.16 -4.48
CA SER A 21 -7.47 6.33 -5.11
C SER A 21 -6.93 7.64 -4.58
N ASP A 22 -6.68 7.74 -3.26
CA ASP A 22 -6.22 8.96 -2.59
C ASP A 22 -4.71 8.91 -2.25
N GLY A 23 -4.09 7.77 -2.55
CA GLY A 23 -2.67 7.50 -2.38
C GLY A 23 -2.42 6.39 -1.37
N LEU A 24 -1.32 5.65 -1.57
CA LEU A 24 -1.01 4.43 -0.82
C LEU A 24 -1.08 4.64 0.70
N ILE A 25 -0.56 5.74 1.22
CA ILE A 25 -0.56 6.01 2.67
C ILE A 25 -1.97 6.30 3.19
N ALA A 26 -2.77 7.06 2.45
CA ALA A 26 -4.13 7.40 2.85
C ALA A 26 -5.01 6.14 2.89
N ASP A 27 -4.99 5.36 1.81
CA ASP A 27 -5.81 4.15 1.69
C ASP A 27 -5.35 3.02 2.62
N LEU A 28 -4.05 2.88 2.86
CA LEU A 28 -3.54 1.98 3.89
C LEU A 28 -3.96 2.44 5.30
N SER A 29 -3.99 3.75 5.55
CA SER A 29 -4.45 4.29 6.82
C SER A 29 -5.93 3.97 7.08
N HIS A 30 -6.77 3.94 6.04
CA HIS A 30 -8.16 3.49 6.12
C HIS A 30 -8.26 2.02 6.55
N ILE A 31 -7.45 1.12 5.95
CA ILE A 31 -7.37 -0.28 6.37
C ILE A 31 -6.96 -0.40 7.85
N CYS A 32 -5.89 0.32 8.24
CA CYS A 32 -5.37 0.31 9.60
C CYS A 32 -6.41 0.78 10.62
N GLU A 33 -7.12 1.87 10.32
CA GLU A 33 -8.18 2.42 11.17
C GLU A 33 -9.34 1.44 11.35
N ALA A 34 -9.88 0.92 10.25
CA ALA A 34 -11.01 -0.01 10.29
C ALA A 34 -10.66 -1.33 11.01
N SER A 35 -9.41 -1.77 10.89
CA SER A 35 -8.93 -3.03 11.45
C SER A 35 -8.28 -2.92 12.83
N LYS A 36 -8.09 -1.69 13.36
CA LYS A 36 -7.39 -1.40 14.63
C LYS A 36 -5.99 -2.01 14.69
N VAL A 37 -5.20 -1.75 13.66
CA VAL A 37 -3.80 -2.18 13.51
C VAL A 37 -2.98 -1.03 12.93
N ASN A 38 -1.65 -1.17 12.95
CA ASN A 38 -0.76 -0.27 12.23
C ASN A 38 -0.07 -1.03 11.10
N ALA A 39 0.60 -0.31 10.20
CA ALA A 39 1.40 -0.87 9.11
C ALA A 39 2.81 -0.29 9.12
N LYS A 40 3.77 -1.13 8.75
CA LYS A 40 5.16 -0.75 8.50
C LYS A 40 5.47 -1.02 7.03
N VAL A 41 5.76 0.02 6.27
CA VAL A 41 6.02 -0.04 4.82
C VAL A 41 7.51 0.19 4.57
N GLU A 42 8.13 -0.72 3.83
CA GLU A 42 9.51 -0.61 3.36
C GLU A 42 9.55 0.21 2.07
N THR A 43 10.13 1.41 2.12
CA THR A 43 10.03 2.38 1.01
C THR A 43 10.62 1.88 -0.31
N GLU A 44 11.66 1.08 -0.23
CA GLU A 44 12.38 0.52 -1.37
C GLU A 44 11.60 -0.59 -2.08
N ARG A 45 10.61 -1.18 -1.39
CA ARG A 45 9.74 -2.22 -1.94
C ARG A 45 8.51 -1.66 -2.63
N VAL A 46 8.18 -0.38 -2.42
CA VAL A 46 7.04 0.26 -3.08
C VAL A 46 7.27 0.27 -4.60
N PRO A 47 6.40 -0.39 -5.39
CA PRO A 47 6.56 -0.42 -6.83
C PRO A 47 6.31 0.99 -7.39
N VAL A 48 7.22 1.45 -8.24
CA VAL A 48 7.10 2.72 -8.96
C VAL A 48 7.22 2.42 -10.44
N TYR A 49 6.24 2.87 -11.22
CA TYR A 49 6.22 2.65 -12.66
C TYR A 49 7.52 3.18 -13.31
N PRO A 50 8.24 2.41 -14.15
CA PRO A 50 9.58 2.78 -14.59
C PRO A 50 9.68 4.15 -15.28
N PRO A 51 8.71 4.56 -16.13
CA PRO A 51 8.67 5.94 -16.65
C PRO A 51 8.57 7.02 -15.57
N VAL A 52 7.82 6.79 -14.48
CA VAL A 52 7.75 7.76 -13.37
C VAL A 52 9.12 7.86 -12.70
N ARG A 53 9.76 6.73 -12.42
CA ARG A 53 11.11 6.70 -11.83
C ARG A 53 12.16 7.37 -12.71
N ALA A 54 12.03 7.27 -14.03
CA ALA A 54 13.00 7.84 -14.98
C ALA A 54 12.84 9.37 -15.16
N ASN A 55 11.65 9.92 -14.92
CA ASN A 55 11.34 11.32 -15.24
C ASN A 55 11.12 12.21 -14.01
N PHE A 56 10.92 11.63 -12.82
CA PHE A 56 10.60 12.37 -11.60
C PHE A 56 11.57 12.03 -10.47
N SER A 57 12.27 13.03 -9.93
CA SER A 57 13.19 12.86 -8.81
C SER A 57 12.47 12.51 -7.49
N ASP A 58 11.21 12.91 -7.38
CA ASP A 58 10.30 12.68 -6.25
C ASP A 58 9.37 11.48 -6.49
N CYS A 59 9.73 10.57 -7.39
CA CYS A 59 8.88 9.44 -7.79
C CYS A 59 8.34 8.57 -6.64
N LEU A 60 9.07 8.45 -5.53
CA LEU A 60 8.58 7.75 -4.33
C LEU A 60 7.45 8.54 -3.64
N GLN A 61 7.57 9.87 -3.56
CA GLN A 61 6.51 10.71 -2.99
C GLN A 61 5.23 10.60 -3.82
N LEU A 62 5.37 10.57 -5.15
CA LEU A 62 4.26 10.30 -6.07
C LEU A 62 3.63 8.93 -5.84
N ALA A 63 4.40 7.87 -5.59
CA ALA A 63 3.82 6.54 -5.32
C ALA A 63 3.20 6.42 -3.92
N LEU A 64 3.64 7.23 -2.95
CA LEU A 64 3.14 7.20 -1.57
C LEU A 64 1.87 8.03 -1.38
N HIS A 65 1.81 9.20 -2.02
CA HIS A 65 0.78 10.22 -1.83
C HIS A 65 0.00 10.53 -3.11
N GLY A 66 0.54 10.19 -4.28
CA GLY A 66 -0.19 10.32 -5.53
C GLY A 66 -1.35 9.33 -5.55
N GLY A 67 -2.51 9.84 -5.92
CA GLY A 67 -3.73 9.06 -6.10
C GLY A 67 -3.94 8.64 -7.55
N GLU A 68 -5.18 8.23 -7.85
CA GLU A 68 -5.66 7.87 -9.19
C GLU A 68 -4.93 6.70 -9.88
N ASP A 69 -4.17 5.90 -9.13
CA ASP A 69 -3.52 4.67 -9.64
C ASP A 69 -4.55 3.56 -9.92
N TYR A 70 -5.59 3.46 -9.08
CA TYR A 70 -6.62 2.41 -9.12
C TYR A 70 -6.06 0.98 -9.11
N GLU A 71 -4.90 0.81 -8.46
CA GLU A 71 -4.33 -0.49 -8.10
C GLU A 71 -5.00 -1.07 -6.86
N LEU A 72 -4.81 -2.36 -6.59
CA LEU A 72 -5.32 -3.00 -5.37
C LEU A 72 -4.26 -3.07 -4.28
N LEU A 73 -4.63 -2.60 -3.09
CA LEU A 73 -3.90 -2.78 -1.85
C LEU A 73 -4.65 -3.80 -0.98
N PHE A 74 -3.96 -4.81 -0.46
CA PHE A 74 -4.60 -5.84 0.37
C PHE A 74 -3.64 -6.39 1.43
N THR A 75 -4.21 -7.07 2.43
CA THR A 75 -3.45 -7.74 3.50
C THR A 75 -3.81 -9.23 3.55
N ALA A 76 -2.81 -10.08 3.78
CA ALA A 76 -2.99 -11.53 3.87
C ALA A 76 -1.77 -12.18 4.56
N SER A 77 -1.91 -13.46 4.94
CA SER A 77 -0.75 -14.27 5.37
C SER A 77 0.22 -14.50 4.21
N GLU A 78 1.50 -14.74 4.51
CA GLU A 78 2.52 -15.07 3.49
C GLU A 78 2.07 -16.19 2.54
N SER A 79 1.52 -17.27 3.11
CA SER A 79 0.98 -18.40 2.35
C SER A 79 -0.15 -18.02 1.38
N THR A 80 -0.99 -17.05 1.75
CA THR A 80 -2.08 -16.57 0.90
C THR A 80 -1.53 -15.65 -0.19
N VAL A 81 -0.55 -14.80 0.14
CA VAL A 81 0.13 -13.95 -0.84
C VAL A 81 0.80 -14.79 -1.94
N ASP A 82 1.44 -15.90 -1.58
CA ASP A 82 2.08 -16.79 -2.56
C ASP A 82 1.05 -17.44 -3.50
N GLN A 83 -0.09 -17.89 -2.97
CA GLN A 83 -1.18 -18.41 -3.79
C GLN A 83 -1.79 -17.34 -4.73
N VAL A 84 -1.86 -16.09 -4.27
CA VAL A 84 -2.32 -14.96 -5.09
C VAL A 84 -1.32 -14.66 -6.20
N ARG A 85 -0.01 -14.65 -5.90
CA ARG A 85 1.07 -14.47 -6.88
C ARG A 85 1.03 -15.52 -7.98
N GLU A 86 0.78 -16.78 -7.63
CA GLU A 86 0.69 -17.86 -8.61
C GLU A 86 -0.55 -17.75 -9.50
N ALA A 87 -1.66 -17.22 -8.96
CA ALA A 87 -2.94 -17.15 -9.67
C ALA A 87 -3.10 -15.89 -10.54
N LEU A 88 -2.38 -14.80 -10.24
CA LEU A 88 -2.45 -13.56 -10.99
C LEU A 88 -1.39 -13.51 -12.09
N SER A 89 -1.76 -12.98 -13.25
CA SER A 89 -0.82 -12.72 -14.35
C SER A 89 -0.06 -11.40 -14.20
N CYS A 90 -0.44 -10.57 -13.22
CA CYS A 90 0.21 -9.30 -12.92
C CYS A 90 1.16 -9.43 -11.73
N PRO A 91 2.17 -8.55 -11.61
CA PRO A 91 3.05 -8.53 -10.44
C PRO A 91 2.26 -8.27 -9.16
N VAL A 92 2.65 -8.96 -8.08
CA VAL A 92 2.16 -8.73 -6.72
C VAL A 92 3.34 -8.48 -5.81
N THR A 93 3.45 -7.25 -5.32
CA THR A 93 4.58 -6.79 -4.52
C THR A 93 4.17 -6.69 -3.06
N VAL A 94 4.86 -7.43 -2.19
CA VAL A 94 4.75 -7.19 -0.74
C VAL A 94 5.62 -5.98 -0.42
N ILE A 95 5.00 -4.96 0.17
CA ILE A 95 5.63 -3.67 0.48
C ILE A 95 5.90 -3.48 1.98
N GLY A 96 5.49 -4.41 2.83
CA GLY A 96 5.62 -4.29 4.27
C GLY A 96 4.72 -5.24 5.05
N ASP A 97 4.55 -4.94 6.33
CA ASP A 97 3.87 -5.79 7.31
C ASP A 97 2.75 -5.02 8.04
N ILE A 98 1.69 -5.74 8.39
CA ILE A 98 0.73 -5.29 9.40
C ILE A 98 1.29 -5.62 10.79
N VAL A 99 1.20 -4.66 11.71
CA VAL A 99 1.72 -4.78 13.08
C VAL A 99 0.63 -4.42 14.09
N GLU A 100 0.83 -4.82 15.34
CA GLU A 100 -0.06 -4.44 16.44
C GLU A 100 -0.22 -2.91 16.53
N GLN A 101 -1.41 -2.47 16.90
CA GLN A 101 -1.70 -1.04 17.03
C GLN A 101 -0.81 -0.43 18.13
N SER A 102 -0.06 0.60 17.76
CA SER A 102 0.65 1.45 18.73
C SER A 102 0.00 2.82 18.81
N VAL A 103 0.28 3.56 19.89
CA VAL A 103 -0.20 4.95 20.10
C VAL A 103 0.33 5.96 19.07
N ASN A 104 1.23 5.53 18.17
CA ASN A 104 1.90 6.37 17.19
C ASN A 104 1.14 6.38 15.84
N ASN A 105 1.83 6.76 14.75
CA ASN A 105 1.28 6.80 13.39
C ASN A 105 0.73 5.44 12.93
N ARG A 106 -0.42 5.45 12.26
CA ARG A 106 -1.05 4.25 11.67
C ARG A 106 -0.15 3.58 10.62
N VAL A 107 0.53 4.38 9.81
CA VAL A 107 1.49 3.91 8.81
C VAL A 107 2.86 4.50 9.14
N THR A 108 3.86 3.63 9.27
CA THR A 108 5.27 3.99 9.45
C THR A 108 6.05 3.56 8.22
N LEU A 109 6.80 4.50 7.62
CA LEU A 109 7.71 4.18 6.54
C LEU A 109 9.08 3.85 7.12
N VAL A 110 9.74 2.83 6.57
CA VAL A 110 11.10 2.44 6.94
C VAL A 110 11.98 2.28 5.70
N ASP A 111 13.26 2.61 5.84
CA ASP A 111 14.28 2.34 4.83
C ASP A 111 14.76 0.87 4.90
N ASN A 112 15.65 0.47 4.00
CA ASN A 112 16.25 -0.87 3.96
C ASN A 112 17.13 -1.23 5.17
N LYS A 113 17.39 -0.27 6.07
CA LYS A 113 18.08 -0.46 7.34
C LYS A 113 17.12 -0.50 8.53
N GLY A 114 15.81 -0.33 8.28
CA GLY A 114 14.77 -0.27 9.31
C GLY A 114 14.66 1.08 10.01
N ASN A 115 15.34 2.13 9.53
CA ASN A 115 15.18 3.47 10.08
C ASN A 115 13.86 4.08 9.62
N VAL A 116 13.18 4.78 10.52
CA VAL A 116 11.94 5.48 10.18
C VAL A 116 12.24 6.62 9.19
N VAL A 117 11.53 6.61 8.08
CA VAL A 117 11.58 7.67 7.06
C VAL A 117 10.45 8.66 7.34
N PRO A 118 10.73 9.93 7.64
CA PRO A 118 9.69 10.93 7.81
C PRO A 118 8.99 11.22 6.48
N TYR A 119 7.68 11.43 6.54
CA TYR A 119 6.87 11.90 5.42
C TYR A 119 5.86 12.94 5.90
N GLU A 120 5.48 13.87 5.03
CA GLU A 120 4.43 14.84 5.32
C GLU A 120 3.07 14.16 5.22
N LYS A 121 2.21 14.41 6.21
CA LYS A 121 0.94 13.71 6.37
C LYS A 121 -0.14 14.34 5.48
N ASP A 122 0.10 14.40 4.18
CA ASP A 122 -0.84 15.00 3.23
C ASP A 122 -1.41 13.92 2.30
N GLY A 123 -2.54 13.35 2.71
CA GLY A 123 -3.48 12.71 1.79
C GLY A 123 -4.33 13.77 1.08
N TRP A 124 -4.94 13.40 -0.04
CA TRP A 124 -5.89 14.24 -0.74
C TRP A 124 -7.20 14.35 0.07
N GLU A 125 -7.60 15.59 0.42
CA GLU A 125 -8.89 15.87 1.05
C GLU A 125 -9.60 16.96 0.25
N HIS A 126 -10.85 16.72 -0.16
CA HIS A 126 -11.62 17.64 -1.00
C HIS A 126 -11.85 19.03 -0.38
N PHE A 127 -11.79 19.15 0.94
CA PHE A 127 -12.03 20.40 1.67
C PHE A 127 -11.08 20.54 2.87
N LYS A 128 -9.79 20.82 2.63
CA LYS A 128 -8.90 21.24 3.72
C LYS A 128 -9.39 22.59 4.27
N SER A 129 -9.76 22.61 5.55
CA SER A 129 -10.11 23.81 6.33
C SER A 129 -8.95 24.24 7.21
#